data_AF-A0AAX6I7K3-F1
#
_entry.id   AF-A0AAX6I7K3-F1
#
_cell.length_a   1.000
_cell.length_b   1.000
_cell.length_c   1.000
_cell.angle_alpha   90.00
_cell.angle_beta   90.00
_cell.angle_gamma   90.00
#
_symmetry.space_group_name_H-M   'P 1'
#
loop_
_entity.id
_entity.type
_entity.pdbx_description
1 polymer ?
#
loop_
_entity_poly.entity_id
_entity_poly.type
_entity_poly.pdbx_seq_one_letter_code
_entity_poly.pdbx_strand_id
1 'polypeptide(L)'
;MSLVPGEPDLAEIVKAEREWVSQTLQEHGAILFRGFGICCAEDFSRVIMALGWDEFRYTGVAGADRIKLAERVYTASGIPLDTMITFHHEMAMMRNFPRRVLFSVSSQQQQAVRRRSFQATS
;
A
#
# COMPACT_ATOMS: atom_id res chain seq x y z
N MET A 1 4.10 21.12 2.86
CA MET A 1 2.96 20.19 2.74
C MET A 1 1.86 20.75 3.64
N SER A 2 0.79 21.31 3.07
CA SER A 2 -0.28 21.91 3.87
C SER A 2 -1.19 20.80 4.39
N LEU A 3 -1.10 20.49 5.68
CA LEU A 3 -2.18 19.79 6.37
C LEU A 3 -3.42 20.68 6.28
N VAL A 4 -4.53 20.16 5.77
CA VAL A 4 -5.83 20.83 5.90
C VAL A 4 -6.11 20.89 7.41
N PRO A 5 -6.28 22.09 8.02
CA PRO A 5 -6.53 22.17 9.45
C PRO A 5 -7.81 21.40 9.81
N GLY A 6 -7.69 20.35 10.62
CA GLY A 6 -8.82 19.62 11.21
C GLY A 6 -9.06 18.18 10.74
N GLU A 7 -8.33 17.66 9.73
CA GLU A 7 -8.42 16.22 9.43
C GLU A 7 -7.59 15.39 10.43
N PRO A 8 -8.14 14.27 10.95
CA PRO A 8 -7.42 13.40 11.87
C PRO A 8 -6.20 12.78 11.17
N ASP A 9 -5.04 12.79 11.84
CA ASP A 9 -3.82 12.15 11.32
C ASP A 9 -3.88 10.64 11.58
N LEU A 10 -4.08 9.86 10.51
CA LEU A 10 -4.17 8.41 10.60
C LEU A 10 -2.91 7.79 11.21
N ALA A 11 -1.72 8.33 10.93
CA ALA A 11 -0.48 7.78 11.45
C ALA A 11 -0.40 7.92 12.97
N GLU A 12 -0.82 9.06 13.52
CA GLU A 12 -0.86 9.23 14.98
C GLU A 12 -1.94 8.36 15.63
N ILE A 13 -3.10 8.21 14.99
CA ILE A 13 -4.18 7.35 15.50
C ILE A 13 -3.76 5.89 15.52
N VAL A 14 -3.26 5.32 14.42
CA VAL A 14 -2.87 3.91 14.40
C VAL A 14 -1.69 3.62 15.33
N LYS A 15 -0.85 4.63 15.58
CA LYS A 15 0.26 4.53 16.55
C LYS A 15 -0.24 4.47 17.99
N ALA A 16 -1.26 5.25 18.33
CA ALA A 16 -1.90 5.22 19.64
C ALA A 16 -2.72 3.92 19.83
N GLU A 17 -3.37 3.44 18.77
CA GLU A 17 -4.34 2.33 18.81
C GLU A 17 -3.78 1.01 18.24
N ARG A 18 -2.47 0.78 18.28
CA ARG A 18 -1.82 -0.39 17.65
C ARG A 18 -2.42 -1.73 18.07
N GLU A 19 -2.73 -1.87 19.36
CA GLU A 19 -3.30 -3.08 19.92
C GLU A 19 -4.72 -3.30 19.38
N TRP A 20 -5.54 -2.26 19.41
CA TRP A 20 -6.89 -2.30 18.85
C TRP A 20 -6.87 -2.65 17.36
N VAL A 21 -5.99 -2.02 16.56
CA VAL A 21 -5.83 -2.34 15.14
C VAL A 21 -5.41 -3.80 14.95
N SER A 22 -4.48 -4.30 15.76
CA SER A 22 -3.99 -5.68 15.64
C SER A 22 -5.07 -6.71 16.00
N GLN A 23 -5.85 -6.46 17.06
CA GLN A 23 -6.95 -7.33 17.49
C GLN A 23 -8.09 -7.30 16.47
N THR A 24 -8.50 -6.10 16.03
CA THR A 24 -9.55 -5.91 15.01
C THR A 24 -9.17 -6.63 13.71
N LEU A 25 -7.90 -6.53 13.28
CA LEU A 25 -7.43 -7.20 12.07
C LEU A 25 -7.42 -8.73 12.24
N GLN A 26 -7.07 -9.22 13.43
CA GLN A 26 -7.08 -10.65 13.73
C GLN A 26 -8.50 -11.22 13.75
N GLU A 27 -9.48 -10.47 14.27
CA GLU A 27 -10.88 -10.89 14.35
C GLU A 27 -11.58 -10.85 12.99
N HIS A 28 -11.39 -9.78 12.22
CA HIS A 28 -12.16 -9.52 10.99
C HIS A 28 -11.41 -9.83 9.69
N GLY A 29 -10.10 -10.03 9.74
CA GLY A 29 -9.26 -10.33 8.57
C GLY A 29 -8.90 -9.13 7.67
N ALA A 30 -9.64 -8.01 7.76
CA ALA A 30 -9.32 -6.77 7.06
C ALA A 30 -9.86 -5.52 7.79
N ILE A 31 -9.20 -4.38 7.61
CA ILE A 31 -9.65 -3.06 8.11
C ILE A 31 -9.60 -2.04 6.97
N LEU A 32 -10.67 -1.27 6.79
CA LEU A 32 -10.70 -0.14 5.88
C LEU A 32 -10.62 1.18 6.66
N PHE A 33 -9.54 1.92 6.48
CA PHE A 33 -9.41 3.30 6.96
C PHE A 33 -9.95 4.26 5.89
N ARG A 34 -10.96 5.07 6.23
CA ARG A 34 -11.61 6.03 5.32
C ARG A 34 -11.77 7.39 6.00
N GLY A 35 -11.68 8.47 5.23
CA GLY A 35 -11.82 9.84 5.73
C GLY A 35 -10.52 10.42 6.28
N PHE A 36 -9.37 9.94 5.79
CA PHE A 36 -8.05 10.41 6.16
C PHE A 36 -7.33 10.99 4.94
N GLY A 37 -6.58 12.08 5.11
CA GLY A 37 -5.87 12.81 4.06
C GLY A 37 -4.62 12.13 3.49
N ILE A 38 -4.66 10.82 3.20
CA ILE A 38 -3.53 10.09 2.59
C ILE A 38 -3.46 10.42 1.10
N CYS A 39 -2.56 11.32 0.70
CA CYS A 39 -2.51 11.85 -0.67
C CYS A 39 -1.35 11.31 -1.50
N CYS A 40 -0.23 10.95 -0.86
CA CYS A 40 0.99 10.49 -1.52
C CYS A 40 1.58 9.22 -0.90
N ALA A 41 2.66 8.70 -1.50
CA ALA A 41 3.33 7.49 -1.02
C ALA A 41 4.00 7.72 0.34
N GLU A 42 4.45 8.93 0.61
CA GLU A 42 5.08 9.35 1.86
C GLU A 42 4.07 9.38 3.02
N ASP A 43 2.86 9.89 2.77
CA ASP A 43 1.77 9.84 3.77
C ASP A 43 1.43 8.40 4.14
N PHE A 44 1.33 7.53 3.13
CA PHE A 44 1.06 6.11 3.37
C PHE A 44 2.22 5.40 4.08
N SER A 45 3.47 5.72 3.72
CA SER A 45 4.65 5.20 4.42
C SER A 45 4.64 5.58 5.90
N ARG A 46 4.23 6.81 6.26
CA ARG A 46 4.07 7.21 7.68
C ARG A 46 3.08 6.30 8.42
N VAL A 47 1.94 5.95 7.81
CA VAL A 47 0.97 5.02 8.40
C VAL A 47 1.56 3.62 8.58
N ILE A 48 2.28 3.11 7.58
CA ILE A 48 2.96 1.80 7.67
C ILE A 48 3.96 1.76 8.82
N MET A 49 4.79 2.80 8.94
CA MET A 49 5.77 2.90 10.02
C MET A 49 5.09 3.06 11.40
N ALA A 50 3.98 3.80 11.45
CA ALA A 50 3.18 3.99 12.65
C ALA A 50 2.56 2.69 13.18
N LEU A 51 2.23 1.71 12.32
CA LEU A 51 1.74 0.40 12.76
C LEU A 51 2.78 -0.44 13.51
N GLY A 52 4.08 -0.18 13.31
CA GLY A 52 5.15 -0.83 14.05
C GLY A 52 5.38 -2.31 13.71
N TRP A 53 4.81 -2.80 12.61
CA TRP A 53 5.03 -4.17 12.16
C TRP A 53 6.37 -4.33 11.41
N ASP A 54 6.95 -5.52 11.47
CA ASP A 54 8.14 -5.86 10.72
C ASP A 54 7.90 -5.77 9.20
N GLU A 55 8.91 -5.32 8.47
CA GLU A 55 8.87 -5.30 7.02
C GLU A 55 9.00 -6.71 6.46
N PHE A 56 8.08 -7.10 5.59
CA PHE A 56 8.36 -8.17 4.65
C PHE A 56 9.21 -7.62 3.50
N ARG A 57 10.50 -7.94 3.47
CA ARG A 57 11.40 -7.50 2.40
C ARG A 57 11.01 -8.19 1.09
N TYR A 58 10.48 -7.41 0.15
CA TYR A 58 10.17 -7.89 -1.18
C TYR A 58 11.46 -8.13 -1.99
N THR A 59 11.76 -9.39 -2.30
CA THR A 59 12.95 -9.76 -3.09
C THR A 59 12.63 -9.96 -4.58
N GLY A 60 11.44 -9.55 -5.03
CA GLY A 60 10.98 -9.78 -6.40
C GLY A 60 10.39 -11.17 -6.61
N VAL A 61 9.34 -11.23 -7.43
CA VAL A 61 8.82 -12.46 -8.05
C VAL A 61 8.83 -12.22 -9.56
N ALA A 62 9.24 -13.20 -10.36
CA ALA A 62 9.28 -13.08 -11.81
C ALA A 62 7.92 -12.61 -12.36
N GLY A 63 7.90 -11.52 -13.14
CA GLY A 63 6.69 -10.94 -13.73
C GLY A 63 5.89 -10.00 -12.83
N ALA A 64 6.34 -9.73 -11.60
CA ALA A 64 5.72 -8.75 -10.69
C ALA A 64 6.67 -7.58 -10.43
N ASP A 65 6.99 -6.84 -11.50
CA ASP A 65 7.79 -5.63 -11.40
C ASP A 65 7.06 -4.59 -10.54
N ARG A 66 7.75 -4.14 -9.49
CA ARG A 66 7.25 -3.10 -8.58
C ARG A 66 8.29 -2.00 -8.45
N ILE A 67 7.82 -0.77 -8.52
CA ILE A 67 8.67 0.42 -8.34
C ILE A 67 8.54 0.86 -6.89
N LYS A 68 9.67 1.04 -6.19
CA LYS A 68 9.68 1.63 -4.86
C LYS A 68 9.33 3.12 -4.97
N LEU A 69 8.30 3.56 -4.27
CA LEU A 69 7.80 4.94 -4.29
C LEU A 69 8.22 5.70 -3.03
N ALA A 70 8.15 5.02 -1.88
CA ALA A 70 8.58 5.53 -0.58
C ALA A 70 9.04 4.35 0.29
N GLU A 71 9.39 4.62 1.55
CA GLU A 71 9.81 3.56 2.46
C GLU A 71 8.68 2.55 2.71
N ARG A 72 8.93 1.28 2.40
CA ARG A 72 7.96 0.17 2.44
C ARG A 72 6.72 0.33 1.53
N VAL A 73 6.75 1.28 0.58
CA VAL A 73 5.66 1.52 -0.37
C VAL A 73 6.16 1.28 -1.79
N TYR A 74 5.44 0.42 -2.50
CA TYR A 74 5.73 0.05 -3.88
C TYR A 74 4.48 0.18 -4.74
N THR A 75 4.64 0.36 -6.04
CA THR A 75 3.51 0.25 -6.99
C THR A 75 2.91 -1.16 -6.94
N ALA A 76 1.63 -1.28 -7.30
CA ALA A 76 1.07 -2.57 -7.67
C ALA A 76 1.77 -3.13 -8.92
N SER A 77 1.49 -4.40 -9.25
CA SER A 77 2.03 -5.06 -10.43
C SER A 77 1.70 -4.27 -11.71
N GLY A 78 2.68 -4.09 -12.60
CA GLY A 78 2.51 -3.45 -13.91
C GLY A 78 1.74 -4.29 -14.94
N ILE A 79 0.87 -5.20 -14.49
CA ILE A 79 0.05 -6.04 -15.36
C ILE A 79 -0.89 -5.13 -16.19
N PRO A 80 -1.13 -5.44 -17.48
CA PRO A 80 -2.07 -4.68 -18.30
C PRO A 80 -3.45 -4.53 -17.66
N LEU A 81 -4.09 -3.37 -17.87
CA LEU A 81 -5.37 -3.02 -17.23
C LEU A 81 -6.55 -3.90 -17.67
N ASP A 82 -6.44 -4.55 -18.82
CA ASP A 82 -7.42 -5.48 -19.39
C ASP A 82 -7.23 -6.93 -18.89
N THR A 83 -6.18 -7.18 -18.10
CA THR A 83 -5.93 -8.50 -17.53
C THR A 83 -6.75 -8.69 -16.26
N MET A 84 -7.53 -9.77 -16.21
CA MET A 84 -8.24 -10.18 -15.02
C MET A 84 -7.28 -10.74 -13.98
N ILE A 85 -7.25 -10.14 -12.79
CA ILE A 85 -6.53 -10.67 -11.64
C ILE A 85 -7.46 -11.63 -10.91
N THR A 86 -7.10 -12.91 -10.86
CA THR A 86 -7.87 -13.94 -10.13
C THR A 86 -7.66 -13.83 -8.63
N PHE A 87 -8.56 -14.40 -7.82
CA PHE A 87 -8.37 -14.49 -6.38
C PHE A 87 -7.12 -15.32 -6.04
N HIS A 88 -6.26 -14.79 -5.17
CA HIS A 88 -5.05 -15.48 -4.71
C HIS A 88 -4.59 -14.93 -3.36
N HIS A 89 -3.76 -15.70 -2.65
CA HIS A 89 -2.93 -15.18 -1.58
C HIS A 89 -1.64 -14.58 -2.16
N GLU A 90 -1.22 -13.44 -1.61
CA GLU A 90 0.03 -12.80 -2.00
C GLU A 90 1.20 -13.76 -1.81
N MET A 91 1.95 -14.03 -2.88
CA MET A 91 3.08 -14.95 -2.88
C MET A 91 2.75 -16.38 -2.41
N ALA A 92 1.55 -16.90 -2.71
CA ALA A 92 1.08 -18.23 -2.27
C ALA A 92 2.04 -19.40 -2.59
N MET A 93 2.87 -19.27 -3.63
CA MET A 93 3.82 -20.30 -4.07
C MET A 93 5.21 -20.15 -3.44
N MET A 94 5.43 -19.15 -2.58
CA MET A 94 6.72 -18.85 -1.95
C MET A 94 6.77 -19.41 -0.53
N ARG A 95 7.94 -19.94 -0.14
CA ARG A 95 8.15 -20.43 1.24
C ARG A 95 8.07 -19.32 2.29
N ASN A 96 8.48 -18.11 1.92
CA ASN A 96 8.37 -16.91 2.75
C ASN A 96 7.41 -15.95 2.07
N PHE A 97 6.32 -15.62 2.74
CA PHE A 97 5.22 -14.80 2.22
C PHE A 97 4.78 -13.77 3.27
N PRO A 98 4.19 -12.63 2.86
CA PRO A 98 3.79 -11.59 3.79
C PRO A 98 2.62 -12.07 4.66
N ARG A 99 2.68 -11.74 5.95
CA ARG A 99 1.57 -12.02 6.90
C ARG A 99 0.42 -11.03 6.76
N ARG A 100 0.68 -9.85 6.20
CA ARG A 100 -0.25 -8.75 6.02
C ARG A 100 0.10 -8.00 4.74
N VAL A 101 -0.92 -7.51 4.05
CA VAL A 101 -0.79 -6.65 2.88
C VAL A 101 -1.63 -5.41 3.12
N LEU A 102 -1.10 -4.24 2.75
CA LEU A 102 -1.79 -2.97 2.88
C LEU A 102 -1.92 -2.34 1.50
N PHE A 103 -3.09 -1.78 1.22
CA PHE A 103 -3.40 -1.10 -0.03
C PHE A 103 -3.78 0.35 0.24
N SER A 104 -3.39 1.24 -0.67
CA SER A 104 -3.81 2.64 -0.66
C SER A 104 -4.11 3.09 -2.08
N VAL A 105 -5.10 3.97 -2.21
CA VAL A 105 -5.48 4.59 -3.48
C VAL A 105 -5.06 6.05 -3.43
N SER A 106 -4.20 6.48 -4.36
CA SER A 106 -3.80 7.88 -4.53
C SER A 106 -4.06 8.34 -5.96
N SER A 107 -4.68 9.50 -6.10
CA SER A 107 -4.93 10.14 -7.39
C SER A 107 -3.66 10.64 -8.08
N GLN A 108 -2.63 11.03 -7.31
CA GLN A 108 -1.34 11.45 -7.85
C GLN A 108 -0.59 10.30 -8.53
N GLN A 109 -0.69 9.10 -7.95
CA GLN A 109 -0.04 7.87 -8.45
C GLN A 109 -0.69 7.35 -9.74
N GLN A 110 -2.02 7.45 -9.87
CA GLN A 110 -2.74 7.03 -11.08
C GLN A 110 -2.32 7.82 -12.33
N GLN A 111 -1.93 9.09 -12.18
CA GLN A 111 -1.48 9.93 -13.29
C GLN A 111 -0.05 9.60 -13.74
N ALA A 112 0.83 9.23 -12.80
CA ALA A 112 2.22 8.89 -13.10
C ALA A 112 2.35 7.61 -13.94
N VAL A 113 1.50 6.61 -13.69
CA VAL A 113 1.44 5.36 -14.48
C VAL A 113 0.93 5.65 -15.90
N ARG A 114 -0.14 6.45 -16.04
CA ARG A 114 -0.73 6.79 -17.35
C ARG A 114 0.21 7.56 -18.28
N ARG A 115 1.09 8.40 -17.74
CA ARG A 115 2.03 9.20 -18.56
C ARG A 115 3.14 8.36 -19.20
N ARG A 116 3.55 7.24 -18.58
CA ARG A 116 4.61 6.38 -19.11
C ARG A 116 4.14 5.43 -20.22
N SER A 117 2.86 5.04 -20.20
CA SER A 117 2.26 4.26 -21.31
C SER A 117 2.28 5.01 -22.65
N PHE A 118 2.38 6.34 -22.64
CA PHE A 118 2.43 7.17 -23.84
C PHE A 118 3.84 7.35 -24.42
N GLN A 119 4.91 7.08 -23.66
CA GLN A 119 6.29 7.23 -24.13
C GLN A 119 6.91 5.95 -24.69
N ALA A 120 6.21 4.81 -24.62
CA ALA A 120 6.68 3.52 -25.13
C ALA A 120 6.15 3.19 -26.54
N THR A 121 5.38 4.09 -27.16
CA THR A 121 4.78 3.92 -28.51
C THR A 121 5.22 5.02 -29.48
N SER A 122 6.48 5.45 -29.41
CA SER A 122 7.07 6.42 -30.36
C SER A 122 8.43 5.97 -30.83
#